data_AF-A0A5P1ERL9-F1
#
_entry.id   AF-A0A5P1ERL9-F1
#
_cell.length_a   1.000
_cell.length_b   1.000
_cell.length_c   1.000
_cell.angle_alpha   90.00
_cell.angle_beta   90.00
_cell.angle_gamma   90.00
#
_symmetry.space_group_name_H-M   'P 1'
#
loop_
_entity.id
_entity.type
_entity.pdbx_description
1 polymer ?
#
loop_
_entity_poly.entity_id
_entity_poly.type
_entity_poly.pdbx_seq_one_letter_code
_entity_poly.pdbx_strand_id
1 'polypeptide(L)'
;MGAIKKCDSKYFLHLYLHSLFVVDPNAGREFHDLQVELYVDYEPRMPLPFLSLSEHYRLDKAYDICVKKDLPREQAYLLGRMGNTKKALTVIIDKLEDIEEAVAIVSNQHDDELWEELIKQCLRKPEMVGMLLEHTIGNLDPLYIVSRVPNGVQIPRLRDRLVKIITNYRTETSLRHGCK
;
A
#
# COMPACT_ATOMS: atom_id res chain seq x y z
N MET A 1 -12.65 -25.97 -12.94
CA MET A 1 -14.06 -25.57 -13.14
C MET A 1 -14.09 -24.08 -13.44
N GLY A 2 -14.14 -23.72 -14.73
CA GLY A 2 -14.13 -22.33 -15.16
C GLY A 2 -15.47 -21.67 -14.85
N ALA A 3 -15.44 -20.55 -14.12
CA ALA A 3 -16.62 -19.72 -13.94
C ALA A 3 -17.12 -19.30 -15.32
N ILE A 4 -18.37 -19.66 -15.63
CA ILE A 4 -19.07 -19.20 -16.83
C ILE A 4 -19.15 -17.68 -16.72
N LYS A 5 -18.30 -16.97 -17.46
CA LYS A 5 -18.37 -15.50 -17.58
C LYS A 5 -19.78 -15.16 -18.03
N LYS A 6 -20.51 -14.41 -17.20
CA LYS A 6 -21.87 -13.96 -17.50
C LYS A 6 -21.77 -12.98 -18.67
N CYS A 7 -22.01 -13.47 -19.87
CA CYS A 7 -21.94 -12.71 -21.12
C CYS A 7 -23.20 -11.84 -21.21
N ASP A 8 -23.21 -10.72 -20.50
CA ASP A 8 -24.28 -9.72 -20.54
C ASP A 8 -23.83 -8.45 -21.28
N SER A 9 -24.77 -7.53 -21.50
CA SER A 9 -24.49 -6.27 -22.19
C SER A 9 -23.38 -5.44 -21.52
N LYS A 10 -23.21 -5.58 -20.20
CA LYS A 10 -22.19 -4.85 -19.44
C LYS A 10 -20.79 -5.43 -19.66
N TYR A 11 -20.68 -6.75 -19.82
CA TYR A 11 -19.41 -7.38 -20.19
C TYR A 11 -18.89 -6.91 -21.56
N PHE A 12 -19.76 -6.81 -22.57
CA PHE A 12 -19.34 -6.28 -23.88
C PHE A 12 -18.98 -4.79 -23.83
N LEU A 13 -19.69 -4.01 -23.02
CA LEU A 13 -19.35 -2.61 -22.78
C LEU A 13 -17.96 -2.48 -22.13
N HIS A 14 -17.66 -3.32 -21.14
CA HIS A 14 -16.33 -3.39 -20.52
C HIS A 14 -15.24 -3.65 -21.56
N LEU A 15 -15.41 -4.66 -22.41
CA LEU A 15 -14.43 -4.99 -23.45
C LEU A 15 -14.24 -3.83 -24.44
N TYR A 16 -15.32 -3.19 -24.85
CA TYR A 16 -15.26 -2.05 -25.76
C TYR A 16 -14.50 -0.87 -25.14
N LEU A 17 -14.86 -0.47 -23.92
CA LEU A 17 -14.24 0.66 -23.23
C LEU A 17 -12.77 0.37 -22.86
N HIS A 18 -12.43 -0.86 -22.48
CA HIS A 18 -11.03 -1.27 -22.30
C HIS A 18 -10.24 -1.14 -23.61
N SER A 19 -10.78 -1.67 -24.71
CA SER A 19 -10.12 -1.58 -26.03
C SER A 19 -9.93 -0.13 -26.46
N LEU A 20 -10.94 0.72 -26.22
CA LEU A 20 -10.86 2.15 -26.49
C LEU A 20 -9.76 2.83 -25.68
N PHE A 21 -9.67 2.52 -24.37
CA PHE A 21 -8.64 3.05 -23.48
C PHE A 21 -7.21 2.65 -23.89
N VAL A 22 -7.03 1.42 -24.36
CA VAL A 22 -5.72 0.93 -24.86
C VAL A 22 -5.26 1.69 -26.10
N VAL A 23 -6.20 2.09 -26.97
CA VAL A 23 -5.89 2.86 -28.19
C VAL A 23 -5.66 4.34 -27.87
N ASP A 24 -6.55 4.95 -27.09
CA ASP A 24 -6.45 6.33 -26.64
C ASP A 24 -7.07 6.48 -25.24
N PRO A 25 -6.25 6.72 -24.20
CA PRO A 25 -6.73 6.91 -22.83
C PRO A 25 -7.75 8.05 -22.65
N ASN A 26 -7.87 8.99 -23.59
CA ASN A 26 -8.79 10.12 -23.50
C ASN A 26 -10.08 9.93 -24.30
N ALA A 27 -10.12 9.00 -25.26
CA ALA A 27 -11.26 8.82 -26.15
C ALA A 27 -12.55 8.41 -25.42
N GLY A 28 -12.42 7.74 -24.26
CA GLY A 28 -13.52 7.31 -23.41
C GLY A 28 -13.64 8.07 -22.09
N ARG A 29 -13.03 9.27 -21.95
CA ARG A 29 -12.86 9.94 -20.64
C ARG A 29 -14.16 10.11 -19.84
N GLU A 30 -15.29 10.36 -20.51
CA GLU A 30 -16.60 10.53 -19.88
C GLU A 30 -17.15 9.24 -19.25
N PHE A 31 -16.62 8.08 -19.67
CA PHE A 31 -16.99 6.77 -19.18
C PHE A 31 -16.03 6.22 -18.14
N HIS A 32 -14.99 6.95 -17.73
CA HIS A 32 -13.99 6.42 -16.79
C HIS A 32 -14.58 6.06 -15.42
N ASP A 33 -15.56 6.84 -14.94
CA ASP A 33 -16.34 6.53 -13.74
C ASP A 33 -17.09 5.19 -13.83
N LEU A 34 -17.61 4.85 -15.00
CA LEU A 34 -18.29 3.58 -15.27
C LEU A 34 -17.26 2.46 -15.46
N GLN A 35 -16.14 2.77 -16.11
CA GLN A 35 -15.09 1.81 -16.38
C GLN A 35 -14.44 1.29 -15.09
N VAL A 36 -14.32 2.11 -14.03
CA VAL A 36 -13.91 1.61 -12.70
C VAL A 36 -14.86 0.52 -12.20
N GLU A 37 -16.17 0.72 -12.28
CA GLU A 37 -17.17 -0.28 -11.85
C GLU A 37 -17.04 -1.57 -12.65
N LEU A 38 -16.90 -1.44 -13.97
CA LEU A 38 -16.77 -2.58 -14.88
C LEU A 38 -15.48 -3.38 -14.65
N TYR A 39 -14.34 -2.72 -14.40
CA TYR A 39 -13.09 -3.41 -14.07
C TYR A 39 -13.23 -4.23 -12.79
N VAL A 40 -13.86 -3.67 -11.76
CA VAL A 40 -14.04 -4.37 -10.49
C VAL A 40 -14.97 -5.59 -10.63
N ASP A 41 -15.98 -5.51 -11.51
CA ASP A 41 -16.92 -6.60 -11.73
C ASP A 41 -16.38 -7.72 -12.65
N TYR A 42 -15.62 -7.37 -13.70
CA TYR A 42 -15.26 -8.32 -14.76
C TYR A 42 -13.77 -8.68 -14.81
N GLU A 43 -12.88 -7.87 -14.20
CA GLU A 43 -11.45 -8.03 -14.37
C GLU A 43 -10.64 -7.57 -13.14
N PRO A 44 -10.57 -8.39 -12.08
CA PRO A 44 -10.02 -7.99 -10.77
C PRO A 44 -8.55 -7.52 -10.74
N ARG A 45 -7.78 -7.71 -11.82
CA ARG A 45 -6.36 -7.32 -11.91
C ARG A 45 -6.14 -5.94 -12.52
N MET A 46 -7.18 -5.38 -13.15
CA MET A 46 -7.09 -4.14 -13.92
C MET A 46 -7.52 -2.85 -13.20
N PRO A 47 -8.25 -2.87 -12.05
CA PRO A 47 -8.59 -1.64 -11.35
C PRO A 47 -7.36 -0.78 -11.05
N LEU A 48 -6.34 -1.33 -10.36
CA LEU A 48 -5.17 -0.55 -9.98
C LEU A 48 -4.38 0.02 -11.18
N PRO A 49 -4.05 -0.76 -12.24
CA PRO A 49 -3.45 -0.20 -13.46
C PRO A 49 -4.28 0.89 -14.13
N PHE A 50 -5.61 0.75 -14.17
CA PHE A 50 -6.46 1.77 -14.75
C PHE A 50 -6.50 3.04 -13.89
N LEU A 51 -6.64 2.89 -12.57
CA LEU A 51 -6.67 3.99 -11.63
C LEU A 51 -5.36 4.79 -11.65
N SER A 52 -4.22 4.15 -11.95
CA SER A 52 -2.93 4.83 -12.05
C SER A 52 -2.66 5.55 -13.35
N LEU A 53 -3.27 5.09 -14.45
CA LEU A 53 -3.11 5.70 -15.78
C LEU A 53 -4.17 6.76 -16.09
N SER A 54 -5.32 6.70 -15.43
CA SER A 54 -6.45 7.58 -15.68
C SER A 54 -6.54 8.74 -14.68
N GLU A 55 -6.91 9.92 -15.17
CA GLU A 55 -7.14 11.13 -14.35
C GLU A 55 -8.59 11.63 -14.43
N HIS A 56 -9.47 10.97 -15.19
CA HIS A 56 -10.81 11.48 -15.52
C HIS A 56 -11.94 10.88 -14.68
N TYR A 57 -11.64 10.00 -13.73
CA TYR A 57 -12.63 9.45 -12.81
C TYR A 57 -12.68 10.25 -11.50
N ARG A 58 -13.82 10.20 -10.82
CA ARG A 58 -14.02 10.83 -9.52
C ARG A 58 -13.46 9.95 -8.40
N LEU A 59 -12.51 10.49 -7.64
CA LEU A 59 -11.79 9.77 -6.58
C LEU A 59 -12.72 9.24 -5.48
N ASP A 60 -13.71 10.04 -5.07
CA ASP A 60 -14.74 9.67 -4.09
C ASP A 60 -15.56 8.46 -4.55
N LYS A 61 -16.04 8.49 -5.80
CA LYS A 61 -16.83 7.41 -6.38
C LYS A 61 -16.02 6.12 -6.51
N ALA A 62 -14.79 6.22 -7.03
CA ALA A 62 -13.88 5.09 -7.17
C ALA A 62 -13.56 4.46 -5.81
N TYR A 63 -13.35 5.29 -4.78
CA TYR A 63 -13.07 4.84 -3.43
C TYR A 63 -14.25 4.05 -2.84
N ASP A 64 -15.48 4.58 -2.97
CA ASP A 64 -16.69 3.91 -2.50
C ASP A 64 -16.90 2.53 -3.15
N ILE A 65 -16.60 2.41 -4.45
CA ILE A 65 -16.65 1.13 -5.16
C ILE A 65 -15.62 0.15 -4.58
N CYS A 66 -14.38 0.60 -4.38
CA CYS A 66 -13.31 -0.24 -3.84
C CYS A 66 -13.57 -0.66 -2.39
N VAL A 67 -14.21 0.18 -1.59
CA VAL A 67 -14.66 -0.17 -0.22
C VAL A 67 -15.76 -1.23 -0.28
N LYS A 68 -16.78 -1.04 -1.11
CA LYS A 68 -17.90 -2.00 -1.26
C LYS A 68 -17.45 -3.38 -1.74
N LYS A 69 -16.36 -3.44 -2.50
CA LYS A 69 -15.84 -4.66 -3.14
C LYS A 69 -14.63 -5.24 -2.39
N ASP A 70 -14.29 -4.66 -1.25
CA ASP A 70 -13.14 -5.00 -0.40
C ASP A 70 -11.83 -5.15 -1.18
N LEU A 71 -11.48 -4.08 -1.90
CA LEU A 71 -10.23 -3.92 -2.66
C LEU A 71 -9.24 -3.04 -1.87
N PRO A 72 -8.51 -3.59 -0.87
CA PRO A 72 -7.69 -2.79 0.04
C PRO A 72 -6.51 -2.08 -0.64
N ARG A 73 -5.91 -2.68 -1.68
CA ARG A 73 -4.78 -2.07 -2.39
C ARG A 73 -5.23 -0.84 -3.18
N GLU A 74 -6.35 -0.94 -3.87
CA GLU A 74 -6.98 0.17 -4.59
C GLU A 74 -7.50 1.25 -3.63
N GLN A 75 -8.05 0.85 -2.47
CA GLN A 75 -8.45 1.79 -1.41
C GLN A 75 -7.26 2.62 -0.93
N ALA A 76 -6.11 1.98 -0.62
CA ALA A 76 -4.91 2.67 -0.18
C ALA A 76 -4.37 3.64 -1.25
N TYR A 77 -4.33 3.18 -2.51
CA TYR A 77 -3.92 3.99 -3.66
C TYR A 77 -4.78 5.27 -3.81
N LEU A 78 -6.11 5.12 -3.78
CA LEU A 78 -7.04 6.24 -3.91
C LEU A 78 -6.96 7.21 -2.74
N LEU A 79 -6.83 6.71 -1.51
CA LEU A 79 -6.63 7.55 -0.33
C LEU A 79 -5.34 8.38 -0.44
N GLY A 80 -4.27 7.79 -0.96
CA GLY A 80 -3.03 8.51 -1.28
C GLY A 80 -3.26 9.64 -2.28
N ARG A 81 -3.97 9.39 -3.39
CA ARG A 81 -4.33 10.41 -4.38
C ARG A 81 -5.22 11.52 -3.80
N MET A 82 -6.06 11.20 -2.82
CA MET A 82 -6.93 12.17 -2.13
C MET A 82 -6.19 12.96 -1.03
N GLY A 83 -4.90 12.71 -0.80
CA GLY A 83 -4.13 13.32 0.30
C GLY A 83 -4.47 12.77 1.69
N ASN A 84 -5.25 11.69 1.78
CA ASN A 84 -5.64 11.06 3.03
C ASN A 84 -4.61 10.00 3.49
N THR A 85 -3.34 10.39 3.59
CA THR A 85 -2.21 9.49 3.84
C THR A 85 -2.37 8.67 5.13
N LYS A 86 -2.88 9.27 6.21
CA LYS A 86 -3.14 8.56 7.48
C LYS A 86 -4.14 7.41 7.31
N LYS A 87 -5.20 7.61 6.53
CA LYS A 87 -6.18 6.55 6.24
C LYS A 87 -5.60 5.49 5.30
N ALA A 88 -4.81 5.90 4.30
CA ALA A 88 -4.12 4.97 3.41
C ALA A 88 -3.20 4.04 4.22
N LEU A 89 -2.42 4.62 5.13
CA LEU A 89 -1.53 3.89 6.04
C LEU A 89 -2.30 2.86 6.88
N THR A 90 -3.45 3.25 7.45
CA THR A 90 -4.31 2.32 8.19
C THR A 90 -4.80 1.16 7.32
N VAL A 91 -5.21 1.41 6.07
CA VAL A 91 -5.61 0.33 5.16
C VAL A 91 -4.46 -0.64 4.89
N ILE A 92 -3.25 -0.12 4.69
CA ILE A 92 -2.07 -0.94 4.42
C ILE A 92 -1.71 -1.80 5.64
N ILE A 93 -1.69 -1.22 6.84
CA ILE A 93 -1.32 -1.92 8.07
C ILE A 93 -2.39 -2.93 8.50
N ASP A 94 -3.67 -2.54 8.44
CA ASP A 94 -4.75 -3.35 9.00
C ASP A 94 -5.28 -4.39 8.02
N LYS A 95 -5.35 -4.07 6.72
CA LYS A 95 -5.94 -4.97 5.71
C LYS A 95 -4.91 -5.68 4.82
N LEU A 96 -3.85 -4.98 4.40
CA LEU A 96 -2.82 -5.57 3.52
C LEU A 96 -1.71 -6.26 4.32
N GLU A 97 -1.50 -5.82 5.55
CA GLU A 97 -0.38 -6.21 6.42
C GLU A 97 1.00 -6.02 5.76
N ASP A 98 1.10 -5.03 4.88
CA ASP A 98 2.29 -4.75 4.07
C ASP A 98 3.14 -3.62 4.71
N ILE A 99 4.08 -4.00 5.57
CA ILE A 99 4.98 -3.04 6.25
C ILE A 99 5.92 -2.35 5.27
N GLU A 100 6.34 -3.03 4.20
CA GLU A 100 7.26 -2.45 3.23
C GLU A 100 6.61 -1.27 2.51
N GLU A 101 5.37 -1.45 2.06
CA GLU A 101 4.58 -0.38 1.45
C GLU A 101 4.30 0.75 2.45
N ALA A 102 3.95 0.41 3.69
CA ALA A 102 3.71 1.41 4.75
C ALA A 102 4.95 2.27 5.03
N VAL A 103 6.12 1.64 5.17
CA VAL A 103 7.40 2.34 5.38
C VAL A 103 7.76 3.20 4.18
N ALA A 104 7.56 2.72 2.96
CA ALA A 104 7.85 3.48 1.75
C ALA A 104 7.01 4.77 1.67
N ILE A 105 5.72 4.70 1.99
CA ILE A 105 4.83 5.88 2.00
C ILE A 105 5.30 6.92 3.01
N VAL A 106 5.58 6.50 4.25
CA VAL A 106 5.98 7.43 5.32
C VAL A 106 7.36 8.03 5.01
N SER A 107 8.30 7.23 4.50
CA SER A 107 9.64 7.69 4.15
C SER A 107 9.62 8.75 3.05
N ASN A 108 8.75 8.60 2.04
CA ASN A 108 8.63 9.54 0.93
C ASN A 108 8.02 10.90 1.32
N GLN A 109 7.23 10.94 2.41
CA GLN A 109 6.55 12.17 2.86
C GLN A 109 7.41 13.04 3.76
N HIS A 110 8.50 12.49 4.33
CA HIS A 110 9.38 13.18 5.29
C HIS A 110 8.62 13.85 6.46
N ASP A 111 7.55 13.20 6.94
CA ASP A 111 6.66 13.69 8.00
C ASP A 111 6.80 12.83 9.27
N ASP A 112 7.34 13.43 10.32
CA ASP A 112 7.53 12.79 11.62
C ASP A 112 6.20 12.35 12.27
N GLU A 113 5.09 13.07 12.01
CA GLU A 113 3.79 12.69 12.55
C GLU A 113 3.28 11.38 11.92
N LEU A 114 3.59 11.15 10.64
CA LEU A 114 3.27 9.88 9.97
C LEU A 114 4.13 8.72 10.50
N TRP A 115 5.39 8.97 10.86
CA TRP A 115 6.24 7.99 11.52
C TRP A 115 5.68 7.58 12.88
N GLU A 116 5.26 8.55 13.70
CA GLU A 116 4.64 8.27 14.98
C GLU A 116 3.35 7.45 14.83
N GLU A 117 2.53 7.78 13.83
CA GLU A 117 1.30 7.05 13.58
C GLU A 117 1.56 5.62 13.07
N LEU A 118 2.57 5.40 12.21
CA LEU A 118 3.01 4.07 11.79
C LEU A 118 3.47 3.24 12.99
N ILE A 119 4.36 3.79 13.83
CA ILE A 119 4.86 3.09 15.03
C ILE A 119 3.69 2.71 15.93
N LYS A 120 2.82 3.67 16.23
CA LYS A 120 1.65 3.45 17.10
C LYS A 120 0.70 2.37 16.58
N GLN A 121 0.45 2.31 15.27
CA GLN A 121 -0.39 1.26 14.68
C GLN A 121 0.32 -0.11 14.74
N CYS A 122 1.60 -0.18 14.40
CA CYS A 122 2.39 -1.40 14.47
C CYS A 122 2.53 -1.95 15.90
N LEU A 123 2.64 -1.10 16.92
CA LEU A 123 2.72 -1.51 18.33
C LEU A 123 1.48 -2.27 18.81
N ARG A 124 0.33 -2.11 18.14
CA ARG A 124 -0.88 -2.90 18.43
C ARG A 124 -0.80 -4.34 17.90
N LYS A 125 0.13 -4.63 16.99
CA LYS A 125 0.32 -5.92 16.32
C LYS A 125 1.77 -6.42 16.55
N PRO A 126 2.03 -7.27 17.57
CA PRO A 126 3.39 -7.72 17.92
C PRO A 126 4.19 -8.34 16.77
N GLU A 127 3.52 -9.06 15.85
CA GLU A 127 4.12 -9.63 14.64
C GLU A 127 4.75 -8.56 13.73
N MET A 128 4.08 -7.40 13.62
CA MET A 128 4.50 -6.28 12.77
C MET A 128 5.66 -5.49 13.35
N VAL A 129 5.79 -5.42 14.68
CA VAL A 129 6.86 -4.63 15.33
C VAL A 129 8.23 -5.10 14.88
N GLY A 130 8.46 -6.40 14.78
CA GLY A 130 9.75 -6.89 14.31
C GLY A 130 9.96 -6.71 12.80
N MET A 131 8.90 -6.72 11.99
CA MET A 131 9.00 -6.34 10.57
C MET A 131 9.37 -4.86 10.44
N LEU A 132 8.73 -3.98 11.22
CA LEU A 132 9.05 -2.56 11.26
C LEU A 132 10.55 -2.35 11.55
N LEU A 133 11.08 -3.00 12.59
CA LEU A 133 12.50 -2.92 12.93
C LEU A 133 13.45 -3.35 11.80
N GLU A 134 13.05 -4.33 10.98
CA GLU A 134 13.84 -4.78 9.84
C GLU A 134 13.79 -3.82 8.63
N HIS A 135 12.67 -3.15 8.42
CA HIS A 135 12.43 -2.29 7.24
C HIS A 135 12.69 -0.81 7.47
N THR A 136 12.87 -0.35 8.71
CA THR A 136 13.17 1.06 9.03
C THR A 136 14.67 1.37 9.12
N ILE A 137 15.56 0.42 8.77
CA ILE A 137 17.01 0.61 8.83
C ILE A 137 17.41 1.79 7.94
N GLY A 138 18.06 2.80 8.53
CA GLY A 138 18.50 4.01 7.84
C GLY A 138 17.51 5.18 7.84
N ASN A 139 16.23 4.92 8.15
CA ASN A 139 15.20 5.95 8.28
C ASN A 139 14.92 6.34 9.74
N LEU A 140 14.95 5.35 10.65
CA LEU A 140 14.73 5.56 12.08
C LEU A 140 15.81 4.85 12.91
N ASP A 141 16.07 5.40 14.10
CA ASP A 141 16.87 4.72 15.11
C ASP A 141 16.10 3.49 15.63
N PRO A 142 16.63 2.25 15.47
CA PRO A 142 16.00 1.05 16.02
C PRO A 142 15.79 1.13 17.53
N LEU A 143 16.65 1.85 18.28
CA LEU A 143 16.47 2.06 19.72
C LEU A 143 15.23 2.88 20.03
N TYR A 144 14.90 3.85 19.19
CA TYR A 144 13.68 4.65 19.34
C TYR A 144 12.45 3.75 19.28
N ILE A 145 12.35 2.88 18.28
CA ILE A 145 11.22 1.95 18.12
C ILE A 145 11.14 0.99 19.31
N VAL A 146 12.26 0.40 19.72
CA VAL A 146 12.31 -0.54 20.86
C VAL A 146 11.87 0.15 22.16
N SER A 147 12.25 1.42 22.37
CA SER A 147 11.86 2.17 23.58
C SER A 147 10.35 2.43 23.69
N ARG A 148 9.61 2.36 22.57
CA ARG A 148 8.16 2.57 22.51
C ARG A 148 7.37 1.28 22.71
N VAL A 149 8.02 0.11 22.69
CA VAL A 149 7.37 -1.18 22.91
C VAL A 149 6.92 -1.29 24.37
N PRO A 150 5.63 -1.58 24.64
CA PRO A 150 5.17 -1.79 26.01
C PRO A 150 5.85 -2.98 26.68
N ASN A 151 6.16 -2.83 27.97
CA ASN A 151 6.74 -3.90 28.78
C ASN A 151 5.82 -5.12 28.81
N GLY A 152 6.38 -6.32 28.59
CA GLY A 152 5.64 -7.59 28.61
C GLY A 152 5.11 -8.05 27.26
N VAL A 153 5.24 -7.26 26.19
CA VAL A 153 4.93 -7.72 24.83
C VAL A 153 6.03 -8.68 24.34
N GLN A 154 5.64 -9.92 24.04
CA GLN A 154 6.54 -10.86 23.36
C GLN A 154 6.55 -10.55 21.87
N ILE A 155 7.65 -10.00 21.37
CA ILE A 155 7.87 -9.81 19.94
C ILE A 155 8.54 -11.07 19.38
N PRO A 156 7.90 -11.78 18.44
CA PRO A 156 8.48 -12.97 17.84
C PRO A 156 9.83 -12.66 17.19
N ARG A 157 10.81 -13.51 17.48
CA ARG A 157 12.17 -13.47 16.89
C ARG A 157 12.93 -12.16 17.09
N LEU A 158 12.55 -11.34 18.08
CA LEU A 158 13.18 -10.03 18.32
C LEU A 158 14.71 -10.11 18.42
N ARG A 159 15.24 -11.10 19.14
CA ARG A 159 16.68 -11.31 19.28
C ARG A 159 17.36 -11.47 17.91
N ASP A 160 16.85 -12.35 17.07
CA ASP A 160 17.43 -12.62 15.74
C ASP A 160 17.37 -11.36 14.86
N ARG A 161 16.24 -10.64 14.93
CA ARG A 161 16.02 -9.38 14.22
C ARG A 161 17.00 -8.29 14.64
N LEU A 162 17.22 -8.11 15.95
CA LEU A 162 18.21 -7.17 16.48
C LEU A 162 19.64 -7.51 16.07
N VAL A 163 20.01 -8.80 16.10
CA VAL A 163 21.34 -9.24 15.63
C VAL A 163 21.54 -8.88 14.16
N LYS A 164 20.53 -9.09 13.30
CA LYS A 164 20.57 -8.73 11.88
C LYS A 164 20.74 -7.22 11.69
N ILE A 165 19.97 -6.40 12.41
CA ILE A 165 20.06 -4.93 12.34
C ILE A 165 21.46 -4.44 12.73
N ILE A 166 21.99 -4.91 13.87
CA ILE A 166 23.32 -4.52 14.35
C ILE A 166 24.41 -4.95 13.35
N THR A 167 24.29 -6.15 12.78
CA THR A 167 25.25 -6.67 11.80
C THR A 167 25.23 -5.82 10.53
N ASN A 168 24.05 -5.50 10.01
CA ASN A 168 23.89 -4.65 8.83
C ASN A 168 24.50 -3.25 9.04
N TYR A 169 24.26 -2.65 10.22
CA TYR A 169 24.82 -1.33 10.54
C TYR A 169 26.35 -1.34 10.61
N ARG A 170 26.95 -2.40 11.18
CA ARG A 170 28.40 -2.60 11.18
C ARG A 170 28.94 -2.73 9.76
N THR A 171 28.32 -3.56 8.92
CA THR A 171 28.73 -3.74 7.53
C THR A 171 28.63 -2.45 6.73
N GLU A 172 27.53 -1.69 6.86
CA GLU A 172 27.37 -0.39 6.22
C GLU A 172 28.48 0.59 6.64
N THR A 173 28.77 0.64 7.96
CA THR A 173 29.83 1.48 8.50
C THR A 173 31.20 1.09 7.95
N SER A 174 31.50 -0.21 7.87
CA SER A 174 32.75 -0.73 7.29
C SER A 174 32.89 -0.42 5.80
N LEU A 175 31.81 -0.53 5.02
CA LEU A 175 31.80 -0.15 3.61
C LEU A 175 32.06 1.34 3.41
N ARG A 176 31.37 2.20 4.18
CA ARG A 176 31.60 3.66 4.16
C ARG A 176 33.04 4.05 4.51
N HIS A 177 33.68 3.32 5.43
CA HIS A 177 35.10 3.52 5.76
C HIS A 177 36.04 3.01 4.68
N GLY A 178 35.70 1.91 3.99
CA GLY A 178 36.51 1.35 2.91
C GLY A 178 36.44 2.11 1.58
N CYS A 179 35.43 2.97 1.40
CA CYS A 179 35.31 3.87 0.24
C CYS A 179 36.02 5.23 0.42
N LYS A 180 36.83 5.39 1.48
CA LYS A 180 37.71 6.56 1.68
C LYS A 180 39.11 6.33 1.14
#